data_AF-A0A440JXL3-F1
#
_entry.id   AF-A0A440JXL3-F1
#
_cell.length_a   1.000
_cell.length_b   1.000
_cell.length_c   1.000
_cell.angle_alpha   90.00
_cell.angle_beta   90.00
_cell.angle_gamma   90.00
#
_symmetry.space_group_name_H-M   'P 1'
#
loop_
_entity.id
_entity.type
_entity.pdbx_description
1 polymer ?
#
loop_
_entity_poly.entity_id
_entity_poly.type
_entity_poly.pdbx_seq_one_letter_code
_entity_poly.pdbx_strand_id
1 'polypeptide(L)'
;CHTKSQAEINALLIELGRDGKRVVRLKSGDPLVFGRAGEEMAALRDAGIAYEVVPGVTAAFAAAADFELPLTLRGVSSSMVFTTG
;
A
#
# COMPACT_ATOMS: atom_id res chain seq x y z
N CYS A 1 17.67 5.07 -3.55
CA CYS A 1 17.36 6.46 -3.94
C CYS A 1 15.88 6.54 -4.34
N HIS A 2 15.03 7.21 -3.55
CA HIS A 2 13.65 7.48 -3.97
C HIS A 2 13.63 8.83 -4.69
N THR A 3 13.48 8.78 -6.01
CA THR A 3 13.66 9.91 -6.95
C THR A 3 12.51 10.90 -6.98
N LYS A 4 11.43 10.67 -6.22
CA LYS A 4 10.28 11.57 -6.09
C LYS A 4 9.75 11.58 -4.67
N SER A 5 9.43 12.78 -4.17
CA SER A 5 8.64 12.98 -2.97
C SER A 5 7.21 12.45 -3.14
N GLN A 6 6.50 12.24 -2.03
CA GLN A 6 5.11 11.78 -2.10
C GLN A 6 4.18 12.80 -2.76
N ALA A 7 4.43 14.10 -2.55
CA ALA A 7 3.68 15.15 -3.21
C ALA A 7 3.83 15.07 -4.75
N GLU A 8 5.05 14.83 -5.24
CA GLU A 8 5.29 14.64 -6.68
C GLU A 8 4.64 13.37 -7.23
N ILE A 9 4.59 12.29 -6.44
CA ILE A 9 3.87 11.07 -6.83
C ILE A 9 2.37 11.34 -6.93
N ASN A 10 1.78 12.00 -5.93
CA ASN A 10 0.36 12.32 -5.91
C ASN A 10 -0.01 13.23 -7.08
N ALA A 11 0.80 14.26 -7.35
CA ALA A 11 0.61 15.17 -8.47
C ALA A 11 0.64 14.41 -9.81
N LEU A 12 1.59 13.49 -9.99
CA LEU A 12 1.70 12.68 -11.20
C LEU A 12 0.48 11.75 -11.39
N LEU A 13 -0.01 11.13 -10.32
CA LEU A 13 -1.23 10.29 -10.40
C LEU A 13 -2.44 11.12 -10.81
N ILE A 14 -2.58 12.34 -10.29
CA ILE A 14 -3.66 13.26 -10.65
C ILE A 14 -3.54 13.70 -12.11
N GLU A 15 -2.35 14.11 -12.54
CA GLU A 15 -2.08 14.53 -13.92
C GLU A 15 -2.47 13.44 -14.92
N LEU A 16 -1.95 12.22 -14.72
CA LEU A 16 -2.24 11.11 -15.61
C LEU A 16 -3.71 10.69 -15.57
N GLY A 17 -4.38 10.79 -14.41
CA GLY A 17 -5.82 10.54 -14.30
C GLY A 17 -6.67 11.59 -15.03
N ARG A 18 -6.27 12.87 -14.99
CA ARG A 18 -6.93 13.95 -15.73
C ARG A 18 -6.74 13.84 -17.25
N ASP A 19 -5.61 13.30 -17.68
CA ASP A 19 -5.38 12.93 -19.08
C ASP A 19 -6.28 11.78 -19.56
N GLY A 20 -7.11 11.19 -18.68
CA GLY A 20 -7.98 10.06 -19.00
C GLY A 20 -7.23 8.73 -19.15
N LYS A 21 -5.98 8.65 -18.69
CA LYS A 21 -5.17 7.42 -18.78
C LYS A 21 -5.63 6.40 -17.75
N ARG A 22 -5.44 5.12 -18.07
CA ARG A 22 -5.56 4.01 -17.11
C ARG A 22 -4.22 3.86 -16.39
N VAL A 23 -4.15 4.32 -15.15
CA VAL A 23 -2.91 4.40 -14.37
C VAL A 23 -2.84 3.25 -13.36
N VAL A 24 -1.69 2.58 -13.29
CA VAL A 24 -1.40 1.60 -12.23
C VAL A 24 -0.29 2.13 -11.34
N ARG A 25 -0.61 2.33 -10.07
CA ARG A 25 0.38 2.62 -9.02
C ARG A 25 0.86 1.30 -8.42
N LEU A 26 1.89 0.70 -9.00
CA LEU A 26 2.47 -0.52 -8.47
C LEU A 26 3.24 -0.24 -7.17
N LYS A 27 2.96 -1.03 -6.14
CA LYS A 27 3.57 -0.94 -4.81
C LYS A 27 3.99 -2.34 -4.37
N SER A 28 5.07 -2.42 -3.60
CA SER A 28 5.53 -3.67 -2.99
C SER A 28 4.64 -4.06 -1.82
N GLY A 29 4.39 -5.36 -1.66
CA GLY A 29 3.61 -5.89 -0.55
C GLY A 29 2.13 -5.56 -0.67
N ASP A 30 1.51 -5.19 0.46
CA ASP A 30 0.15 -4.66 0.46
C ASP A 30 0.17 -3.12 0.44
N PRO A 31 -0.55 -2.46 -0.50
CA PRO A 31 -0.61 -1.00 -0.59
C PRO A 31 -0.96 -0.28 0.72
N LEU A 32 -1.81 -0.89 1.56
CA LEU A 32 -2.39 -0.28 2.75
C LEU A 32 -1.57 -0.56 4.02
N VAL A 33 -0.56 -1.43 3.97
CA VAL A 33 0.33 -1.71 5.10
C VAL A 33 1.63 -0.91 4.95
N PHE A 34 1.76 0.19 5.69
CA PHE A 34 2.93 1.09 5.69
C PHE A 34 3.33 1.64 4.30
N GLY A 35 2.45 1.53 3.31
CA GLY A 35 2.73 1.90 1.93
C GLY A 35 2.40 3.35 1.55
N ARG A 36 1.92 4.19 2.48
CA ARG A 36 1.46 5.57 2.21
C ARG A 36 0.31 5.69 1.20
N ALA A 37 -0.38 4.59 0.87
CA ALA A 37 -1.51 4.62 -0.05
C ALA A 37 -2.64 5.58 0.43
N GLY A 38 -2.78 5.81 1.74
CA GLY A 38 -3.73 6.77 2.27
C GLY A 38 -3.54 8.20 1.73
N GLU A 39 -2.29 8.65 1.57
CA GLU A 39 -1.96 9.97 1.00
C GLU A 39 -2.29 10.04 -0.50
N GLU A 40 -1.98 8.97 -1.24
CA GLU A 40 -2.28 8.84 -2.67
C GLU A 40 -3.81 8.83 -2.91
N MET A 41 -4.54 8.06 -2.11
CA MET A 41 -6.00 7.95 -2.17
C MET A 41 -6.71 9.26 -1.82
N ALA A 42 -6.22 9.98 -0.79
CA ALA A 42 -6.79 11.28 -0.43
C ALA A 42 -6.63 12.29 -1.59
N ALA A 43 -5.44 12.38 -2.17
CA ALA A 43 -5.17 13.26 -3.29
C ALA A 43 -6.05 12.95 -4.52
N LEU A 44 -6.25 11.66 -4.84
CA LEU A 44 -7.13 11.25 -5.93
C LEU A 44 -8.61 11.59 -5.66
N ARG A 45 -9.10 11.37 -4.43
CA ARG A 45 -10.46 11.75 -4.04
C ARG A 45 -10.69 13.25 -4.17
N ASP A 46 -9.76 14.05 -3.66
CA ASP A 46 -9.84 15.52 -3.70
C ASP A 46 -9.82 16.05 -5.14
N ALA A 47 -9.13 15.33 -6.05
CA ALA A 47 -9.08 15.64 -7.47
C ALA A 47 -10.27 15.09 -8.28
N GLY A 48 -11.19 14.34 -7.67
CA GLY A 48 -12.34 13.72 -8.34
C GLY A 48 -11.98 12.55 -9.25
N ILE A 49 -10.85 11.89 -9.02
CA ILE A 49 -10.37 10.76 -9.84
C ILE A 49 -10.73 9.45 -9.16
N ALA A 50 -11.47 8.60 -9.87
CA ALA A 50 -11.83 7.27 -9.39
C ALA A 50 -10.60 6.36 -9.33
N TYR A 51 -10.56 5.48 -8.33
CA TYR A 51 -9.53 4.46 -8.17
C TYR A 51 -10.10 3.22 -7.50
N GLU A 52 -9.38 2.12 -7.63
CA GLU A 52 -9.60 0.88 -6.87
C GLU A 52 -8.30 0.49 -6.14
N VAL A 53 -8.43 -0.25 -5.04
CA VAL A 53 -7.29 -0.83 -4.33
C VAL A 53 -7.30 -2.32 -4.56
N VAL A 54 -6.22 -2.83 -5.16
CA VAL A 54 -5.98 -4.27 -5.28
C VAL A 54 -5.09 -4.69 -4.12
N PRO A 55 -5.57 -5.56 -3.20
CA PRO A 55 -4.77 -6.00 -2.05
C PRO A 55 -3.59 -6.85 -2.50
N GLY A 56 -2.54 -6.83 -1.68
CA GLY A 56 -1.33 -7.62 -1.90
C GLY A 56 -0.96 -8.45 -0.67
N VAL A 57 0.10 -9.25 -0.79
CA VAL A 57 0.65 -9.99 0.35
C VAL A 57 1.70 -9.13 1.03
N THR A 58 1.42 -8.68 2.26
CA THR A 58 2.40 -7.91 3.04
C THR A 58 3.61 -8.77 3.42
N ALA A 59 4.77 -8.11 3.64
CA ALA A 59 6.03 -8.78 3.96
C ALA A 59 5.93 -9.69 5.19
N ALA A 60 5.14 -9.32 6.20
CA ALA A 60 4.97 -10.17 7.39
C ALA A 60 4.39 -11.55 7.05
N PHE A 61 3.40 -11.60 6.16
CA PHE A 61 2.75 -12.85 5.76
C PHE A 61 3.65 -13.65 4.83
N ALA A 62 4.32 -12.97 3.89
CA ALA A 62 5.29 -13.61 3.01
C ALA A 62 6.42 -14.27 3.80
N ALA A 63 7.02 -13.56 4.77
CA ALA A 63 8.08 -14.09 5.61
C ALA A 63 7.60 -15.27 6.48
N ALA A 64 6.40 -15.16 7.07
CA ALA A 64 5.81 -16.24 7.86
C ALA A 64 5.66 -17.54 7.05
N ALA A 65 5.18 -17.42 5.80
CA ALA A 65 5.05 -18.56 4.90
C ALA A 65 6.41 -19.14 4.50
N ASP A 66 7.37 -18.28 4.15
CA ASP A 66 8.73 -18.69 3.74
C ASP A 66 9.50 -19.41 4.85
N PHE A 67 9.31 -18.99 6.10
CA PHE A 67 9.90 -19.64 7.28
C PHE A 67 9.05 -20.78 7.85
N GLU A 68 7.88 -21.08 7.28
CA GLU A 68 6.91 -22.04 7.82
C GLU A 68 6.51 -21.76 9.29
N LEU A 69 6.49 -20.47 9.67
CA LEU A 69 6.19 -20.02 11.03
C LEU A 69 4.80 -19.37 11.09
N PRO A 70 3.86 -19.90 11.90
CA PRO A 70 2.55 -19.28 12.04
C PRO A 70 2.68 -17.95 12.82
N LEU A 71 2.13 -16.86 12.27
CA LEU A 71 2.10 -15.57 12.97
C LEU A 71 1.16 -15.56 14.17
N THR A 72 0.24 -16.51 14.25
CA THR A 72 -0.59 -16.74 15.42
C THR A 72 -0.73 -18.22 15.70
N LEU A 73 -0.69 -18.59 16.98
CA LEU A 73 -0.90 -19.96 17.43
C LEU A 73 -1.82 -20.00 18.64
N ARG A 74 -2.82 -20.89 18.61
CA ARG A 74 -3.81 -21.04 19.69
C ARG A 74 -3.11 -21.36 21.01
N GLY A 75 -3.45 -20.61 22.06
CA GLY A 75 -2.85 -20.77 23.39
C GLY A 75 -1.49 -20.09 23.56
N VAL A 76 -0.93 -19.53 22.49
CA VAL A 76 0.36 -18.80 22.52
C VAL A 76 0.14 -17.31 22.24
N SER A 77 -0.67 -16.97 21.24
CA SER A 77 -0.95 -15.59 20.84
C SER A 77 -2.44 -15.39 20.54
N SER A 78 -3.02 -14.31 21.05
CA SER A 78 -4.39 -13.87 20.73
C SER A 78 -4.42 -12.55 19.94
N SER A 79 -3.28 -11.91 19.72
CA SER A 79 -3.15 -10.65 19.00
C SER A 79 -1.96 -10.66 18.04
N MET A 80 -2.08 -9.86 16.99
CA MET A 80 -1.00 -9.55 16.05
C MET A 80 -0.95 -8.02 15.92
N VAL A 81 0.25 -7.45 15.98
CA VAL A 81 0.46 -6.00 15.87
C VAL A 81 1.40 -5.73 14.71
N PHE A 82 0.92 -4.98 13.72
CA PHE A 82 1.78 -4.37 12.70
C PHE A 82 2.26 -3.03 13.23
N THR A 83 3.58 -2.83 13.29
CA THR A 83 4.17 -1.56 13.73
C THR A 83 5.36 -1.17 12.85
N THR A 84 5.62 0.13 12.78
CA THR A 84 6.84 0.72 12.22
C THR A 84 7.50 1.56 13.32
N GLY A 85 8.83 1.63 13.29
CA GLY A 85 9.62 2.55 14.11
C GLY A 85 9.75 3.92 13.48
#